data_AF-A0A438JCA1-F1
#
_entry.id   AF-A0A438JCA1-F1
#
_cell.length_a   1.000
_cell.length_b   1.000
_cell.length_c   1.000
_cell.angle_alpha   90.00
_cell.angle_beta   90.00
_cell.angle_gamma   90.00
#
_symmetry.space_group_name_H-M   'P 1'
#
loop_
_entity.id
_entity.type
_entity.pdbx_description
1 polymer ?
#
loop_
_entity_poly.entity_id
_entity_poly.type
_entity_poly.pdbx_seq_one_letter_code
_entity_poly.pdbx_strand_id
1 'polypeptide(L)'
;MASILQFFLSLCLLHLLISLSAASNENEIPKSYVVYMGKSSNNHGGEAEVAESSHLQLLSAIIPSSESERISLIHSYNHAFKGFSAMLTQGEASILSGN
;
A
#
# COMPACT_ATOMS: atom_id res chain seq x y z
N MET A 1 -7.87 29.00 -42.96
CA MET A 1 -8.03 27.53 -42.79
C MET A 1 -6.87 26.92 -42.00
N ALA A 2 -5.61 27.24 -42.29
CA ALA A 2 -4.45 26.70 -41.55
C ALA A 2 -4.42 27.00 -40.04
N SER A 3 -4.76 28.23 -39.61
CA SER A 3 -4.73 28.59 -38.17
C SER A 3 -5.73 27.82 -37.30
N ILE A 4 -6.89 27.44 -37.85
CA ILE A 4 -7.89 26.65 -37.12
C ILE A 4 -7.38 25.22 -36.92
N LEU A 5 -6.80 24.62 -37.96
CA LEU A 5 -6.18 23.30 -37.87
C LEU A 5 -5.05 23.29 -36.84
N GLN A 6 -4.21 24.33 -36.84
CA GLN A 6 -3.10 24.47 -35.90
C GLN A 6 -3.57 24.63 -34.44
N PHE A 7 -4.68 25.34 -34.21
CA PHE A 7 -5.31 25.45 -32.90
C PHE A 7 -5.83 24.09 -32.39
N PHE A 8 -6.54 23.34 -33.23
CA PHE A 8 -7.01 21.99 -32.87
C PHE A 8 -5.85 21.01 -32.59
N LEU A 9 -4.78 21.09 -33.36
CA LEU A 9 -3.60 20.25 -33.19
C LEU A 9 -2.86 20.57 -31.89
N SER A 10 -2.75 21.87 -31.54
CA SER A 10 -2.23 22.31 -30.24
C SER A 10 -3.08 21.82 -29.07
N LEU A 11 -4.41 21.85 -29.20
CA LEU A 11 -5.31 21.38 -28.15
C LEU A 11 -5.22 19.85 -27.95
N CYS A 12 -5.09 19.09 -29.04
CA CYS A 12 -4.84 17.65 -28.99
C CYS A 12 -3.51 17.31 -28.31
N LEU A 13 -2.44 18.05 -28.66
CA LEU A 13 -1.12 17.84 -28.07
C LEU A 13 -1.14 18.12 -26.56
N LEU A 14 -1.83 19.18 -26.14
CA LEU A 14 -1.99 19.53 -24.73
C LEU A 14 -2.77 18.46 -23.96
N HIS A 15 -3.86 17.93 -24.52
CA HIS A 15 -4.61 16.82 -23.91
C HIS A 15 -3.75 15.57 -23.77
N LEU A 16 -2.98 15.22 -24.80
CA LEU A 16 -2.08 14.05 -24.77
C LEU A 16 -1.03 14.18 -23.67
N LEU A 17 -0.45 15.38 -23.49
CA LEU A 17 0.54 15.65 -22.45
C LEU A 17 -0.06 15.53 -21.04
N ILE A 18 -1.29 16.03 -20.83
CA ILE A 18 -2.01 15.92 -19.55
C ILE A 18 -2.35 14.46 -19.25
N SER A 19 -2.87 13.71 -20.22
CA SER A 19 -3.19 12.29 -20.05
C SER A 19 -1.96 11.45 -19.72
N LEU A 20 -0.79 11.79 -20.27
CA LEU A 20 0.46 11.10 -19.96
C LEU A 20 0.96 11.39 -18.54
N SER A 21 0.74 12.60 -18.01
CA SER A 21 1.11 12.94 -16.62
C SER A 21 0.12 12.40 -15.59
N ALA A 22 -1.14 12.19 -15.97
CA ALA A 22 -2.19 11.63 -15.12
C ALA A 22 -2.10 10.12 -14.93
N ALA A 23 -1.17 9.44 -15.62
CA ALA A 23 -0.67 8.13 -15.22
C ALA A 23 0.20 8.26 -13.95
N SER A 24 -0.33 8.91 -12.92
CA SER A 24 0.27 8.96 -11.60
C SER A 24 0.19 7.56 -11.00
N ASN A 25 1.32 7.11 -10.48
CA ASN A 25 1.56 5.78 -9.96
C ASN A 25 0.50 5.40 -8.91
N GLU A 26 -0.47 4.57 -9.29
CA GLU A 26 -1.44 3.97 -8.35
C GLU A 26 -0.73 3.23 -7.21
N ASN A 27 0.55 2.90 -7.43
CA ASN A 27 1.45 2.26 -6.49
C ASN A 27 1.65 3.01 -5.18
N GLU A 28 1.41 4.33 -5.10
CA GLU A 28 1.64 5.13 -3.90
C GLU A 28 0.39 5.36 -3.04
N ILE A 29 -0.81 5.05 -3.55
CA ILE A 29 -2.04 5.23 -2.78
C ILE A 29 -2.14 4.10 -1.74
N PRO A 30 -2.14 4.40 -0.43
CA PRO A 30 -2.28 3.37 0.59
C PRO A 30 -3.65 2.69 0.50
N LYS A 31 -3.67 1.36 0.53
CA LYS A 31 -4.87 0.53 0.55
C LYS A 31 -4.80 -0.44 1.72
N SER A 32 -5.93 -1.03 2.09
CA SER A 32 -5.95 -2.09 3.10
C SER A 32 -5.36 -3.38 2.51
N TYR A 33 -4.28 -3.87 3.08
CA TYR A 33 -3.67 -5.15 2.72
C TYR A 33 -3.72 -6.10 3.90
N VAL A 34 -3.87 -7.40 3.62
CA VAL A 34 -3.76 -8.48 4.61
C VAL A 34 -2.41 -9.16 4.44
N VAL A 35 -1.59 -9.12 5.49
CA VAL A 35 -0.30 -9.80 5.58
C VAL A 35 -0.52 -11.18 6.20
N TYR A 36 -0.27 -12.22 5.43
CA TYR A 36 -0.35 -13.61 5.89
C TYR A 36 1.00 -14.07 6.45
N MET A 37 1.04 -14.52 7.69
CA MET A 37 2.25 -14.92 8.41
C MET A 37 2.29 -16.41 8.74
N GLY A 38 1.34 -17.20 8.22
CA GLY A 38 1.32 -18.66 8.38
C GLY A 38 0.06 -19.18 9.08
N LYS A 39 0.03 -20.50 9.29
CA LYS A 39 -1.10 -21.20 9.94
C LYS A 39 -1.08 -20.91 11.44
N SER A 40 -2.27 -20.79 12.03
CA SER A 40 -2.37 -20.68 13.49
C SER A 40 -2.00 -22.02 14.12
N SER A 41 -0.94 -22.04 14.93
CA SER A 41 -0.67 -23.16 15.83
C SER A 41 -1.59 -23.02 17.04
N ASN A 42 -2.40 -24.04 17.31
CA ASN A 42 -3.38 -24.08 18.41
C ASN A 42 -2.78 -24.01 19.84
N ASN A 43 -1.53 -23.58 20.00
CA ASN A 43 -0.88 -23.48 21.30
C ASN A 43 -0.56 -22.01 21.59
N HIS A 44 -1.07 -21.52 22.72
CA HIS A 44 -0.72 -20.27 23.42
C HIS A 44 -1.64 -19.05 23.17
N GLY A 45 -2.70 -18.97 23.99
CA GLY A 45 -3.56 -17.79 24.14
C GLY A 45 -2.94 -16.61 24.90
N GLY A 46 -1.60 -16.52 24.97
CA GLY A 46 -0.86 -15.44 25.64
C GLY A 46 0.05 -14.60 24.74
N GLU A 47 0.12 -14.92 23.44
CA GLU A 47 1.09 -14.30 22.50
C GLU A 47 0.54 -13.09 21.74
N ALA A 48 -0.72 -12.71 21.95
CA ALA A 48 -1.39 -11.69 21.13
C ALA A 48 -0.73 -10.31 21.23
N GLU A 49 -0.33 -9.88 22.45
CA GLU A 49 0.25 -8.56 22.70
C GLU A 49 1.71 -8.48 22.22
N VAL A 50 2.48 -9.57 22.40
CA VAL A 50 3.88 -9.68 21.91
C VAL A 50 3.93 -9.73 20.38
N ALA A 51 2.94 -10.38 19.76
CA ALA A 51 2.78 -10.39 18.31
C ALA A 51 2.43 -8.98 17.78
N GLU A 52 1.59 -8.23 18.50
CA GLU A 52 1.17 -6.89 18.09
C GLU A 52 2.35 -5.90 18.04
N SER A 53 3.19 -5.88 19.07
CA SER A 53 4.41 -5.05 19.08
C SER A 53 5.37 -5.42 17.95
N SER A 54 5.52 -6.71 17.66
CA SER A 54 6.35 -7.20 16.57
C SER A 54 5.80 -6.80 15.20
N HIS A 55 4.48 -6.82 15.01
CA HIS A 55 3.84 -6.37 13.77
C HIS A 55 4.00 -4.87 13.55
N LEU A 56 3.89 -4.04 14.61
CA LEU A 56 4.12 -2.60 14.51
C LEU A 56 5.59 -2.27 14.19
N GLN A 57 6.53 -3.05 14.72
CA GLN A 57 7.95 -2.92 14.38
C GLN A 57 8.23 -3.30 12.92
N LEU A 58 7.53 -4.31 12.38
CA LEU A 58 7.62 -4.66 10.97
C LEU A 58 7.08 -3.53 10.08
N LEU A 59 5.95 -2.93 10.46
CA LEU A 59 5.36 -1.80 9.74
C LEU A 59 6.26 -0.56 9.78
N SER A 60 6.87 -0.25 10.92
CA SER A 60 7.77 0.90 11.05
C SER A 60 9.08 0.76 10.26
N ALA A 61 9.49 -0.48 9.95
CA ALA A 61 10.65 -0.73 9.09
C ALA A 61 10.37 -0.46 7.59
N ILE A 62 9.10 -0.43 7.19
CA ILE A 62 8.69 -0.39 5.78
C ILE A 62 7.99 0.93 5.44
N ILE A 63 7.15 1.43 6.35
CA ILE A 63 6.46 2.70 6.20
C ILE A 63 7.43 3.83 6.57
N PRO A 64 7.61 4.85 5.71
CA PRO A 64 8.43 6.01 6.01
C PRO A 64 7.96 6.73 7.28
N SER A 65 8.89 7.27 8.07
CA SER A 65 8.55 7.99 9.30
C SER A 65 7.71 9.25 9.08
N SER A 66 7.73 9.84 7.88
CA SER A 66 6.84 10.95 7.49
C SER A 66 5.37 10.54 7.50
N GLU A 67 5.08 9.26 7.29
CA GLU A 67 3.74 8.67 7.19
C GLU A 67 3.41 7.83 8.45
N SER A 68 3.97 8.20 9.61
CA SER A 68 3.89 7.41 10.85
C SER A 68 2.45 7.18 11.34
N GLU A 69 1.48 8.00 10.94
CA GLU A 69 0.05 7.78 11.24
C GLU A 69 -0.47 6.45 10.65
N ARG A 70 0.12 6.00 9.54
CA ARG A 70 -0.22 4.74 8.88
C ARG A 70 0.35 3.51 9.57
N ILE A 71 1.25 3.69 10.55
CA ILE A 71 1.84 2.60 11.35
C ILE A 71 0.80 2.18 12.41
N SER A 72 -0.26 1.53 11.95
CA SER A 72 -1.31 0.98 12.79
C SER A 72 -1.84 -0.31 12.19
N LEU A 73 -2.27 -1.21 13.07
CA LEU A 73 -2.96 -2.43 12.69
C LEU A 73 -4.46 -2.13 12.64
N ILE A 74 -5.09 -2.44 11.53
CA ILE A 74 -6.55 -2.36 11.38
C ILE A 74 -7.18 -3.59 12.04
N HIS A 75 -6.62 -4.77 11.76
CA HIS A 75 -7.05 -6.03 12.33
C HIS A 75 -5.86 -6.95 12.54
N SER A 76 -5.93 -7.77 13.60
CA SER A 76 -4.99 -8.85 13.87
C SER A 76 -5.71 -10.19 13.75
N TYR A 77 -5.20 -11.07 12.88
CA TYR A 77 -5.74 -12.40 12.64
C TYR A 77 -4.93 -13.42 13.43
N ASN A 78 -5.59 -14.13 14.36
CA ASN A 78 -4.93 -15.11 15.22
C ASN A 78 -5.56 -16.51 15.22
N HIS A 79 -6.75 -16.68 14.64
CA HIS A 79 -7.52 -17.92 14.76
C HIS A 79 -7.36 -18.85 13.56
N ALA A 80 -7.86 -18.47 12.38
CA ALA A 80 -7.73 -19.30 11.18
C ALA A 80 -6.29 -19.32 10.62
N PHE A 81 -5.59 -18.22 10.80
CA PHE A 81 -4.20 -18.01 10.41
C PHE A 81 -3.58 -16.94 11.31
N LYS A 82 -2.25 -16.82 11.26
CA LYS A 82 -1.51 -15.71 11.84
C LYS A 82 -1.28 -14.65 10.78
N GLY A 83 -1.60 -13.41 11.10
CA GLY A 83 -1.42 -12.29 10.20
C GLY A 83 -2.06 -11.02 10.72
N PHE A 84 -2.03 -9.97 9.93
CA PHE A 84 -2.67 -8.70 10.27
C PHE A 84 -3.07 -7.93 9.00
N SER A 85 -3.89 -6.89 9.15
CA SER A 85 -4.17 -5.95 8.07
C SER A 85 -3.72 -4.54 8.42
N ALA A 86 -3.11 -3.86 7.47
CA ALA A 86 -2.57 -2.51 7.62
C ALA A 86 -2.75 -1.69 6.33
N MET A 87 -2.63 -0.36 6.45
CA MET A 87 -2.64 0.55 5.31
C MET A 87 -1.26 0.58 4.64
N LEU A 88 -1.14 -0.10 3.50
CA LEU A 88 0.11 -0.25 2.77
C LEU A 88 -0.02 0.28 1.35
N THR A 89 1.05 0.82 0.81
CA THR A 89 1.18 1.08 -0.63
C THR A 89 1.50 -0.22 -1.36
N GLN A 90 1.36 -0.24 -2.69
CA GLN A 90 1.69 -1.45 -3.45
C GLN A 90 3.18 -1.81 -3.34
N GLY A 91 4.05 -0.80 -3.26
CA GLY A 91 5.49 -1.00 -3.07
C GLY A 91 5.80 -1.64 -1.71
N GLU A 92 5.21 -1.12 -0.64
CA GLU A 92 5.37 -1.64 0.72
C GLU A 92 4.84 -3.08 0.85
N ALA A 93 3.69 -3.38 0.23
CA ALA A 93 3.13 -4.72 0.18
C ALA A 93 4.03 -5.69 -0.59
N SER A 94 4.65 -5.24 -1.69
CA SER A 94 5.62 -6.05 -2.44
C SER A 94 6.83 -6.42 -1.59
N ILE A 95 7.39 -5.46 -0.85
CA ILE A 95 8.52 -5.69 0.08
C ILE A 95 8.14 -6.75 1.12
N LEU A 96 6.94 -6.67 1.70
CA LEU A 96 6.44 -7.65 2.67
C LEU A 96 6.22 -9.05 2.07
N SER A 97 5.87 -9.12 0.78
CA SER A 97 5.68 -10.40 0.09
C SER A 97 7.00 -11.12 -0.23
N GLY A 98 8.15 -10.48 -0.02
CA GLY A 98 9.47 -11.04 -0.29
C GLY A 98 9.79 -11.14 -1.79
N ASN A 99 9.19 -10.26 -2.60
CA ASN A 99 9.28 -10.25 -4.06
C ASN A 99 9.98 -8.98 -4.57
#